data_AF-A0A2V8TJ91-F1
#
_entry.id   AF-A0A2V8TJ91-F1
#
_cell.length_a   1.000
_cell.length_b   1.000
_cell.length_c   1.000
_cell.angle_alpha   90.00
_cell.angle_beta   90.00
_cell.angle_gamma   90.00
#
_symmetry.space_group_name_H-M   'P 1'
#
loop_
_entity.id
_entity.type
_entity.pdbx_description
1 polymer ?
#
loop_
_entity_poly.entity_id
_entity_poly.type
_entity_poly.pdbx_seq_one_letter_code
_entity_poly.pdbx_strand_id
1 'polypeptide(L)'
;MIRHCLFSVILPMSTALAGELGVIKSVAVRGTNSGVSLATQVGHSYDARVIEQDLRRLWFSGNFDDIRVEATEEDEGTAVVFRVTEAQQLRLHAVLIEPSSYGLRLNLPQGTPMSRLRSNQIALEARKQLRSQGYTDAEVDYELTPVAKRKVDLRLIIKASDPVRVKEIEFAGDPRLDQKDLRGALRALRIRRLFPGVPGIWAGWRILPAYSPEAVDRDLARLEALYLSKGYFDARMRLEEAVVSGKEARVRFLVQSGPLYHVREWTVSGDRVGSPQAFCSAMFAARRDAEREGIIDFSVTLHVQPVANAVADLTARIVHGQPYRTGRIEFVDYARYKDATLRRNFLLDEGAPLDEGLLRKSVARLNRTMLFEPVSERDVMIRPNEKTGEADISVRLARRKRGAWQLAGPAGPASLAGPLEASIGSRLPPWGSGIFELSTYTASVSMLAFAHPILPALSVAAKMPRLPVFAVRRPFSPGEGWRSGFSVVPQLGWRASAVSYATTQIQQRTLPLLAGNPGLKPELQVAVERPMGEASMFCALPPARFLNWRRGAVLALQILGAVSAS
;
A
#
# COMPACT_ATOMS: atom_id res chain seq x y z
N MET A 1 -15.28 15.93 -31.38
CA MET A 1 -15.92 15.06 -32.40
C MET A 1 -15.75 13.62 -31.98
N ILE A 2 -16.79 13.05 -31.37
CA ILE A 2 -16.80 11.70 -30.80
C ILE A 2 -16.96 10.72 -31.97
N ARG A 3 -15.86 10.16 -32.48
CA ARG A 3 -15.91 9.01 -33.38
C ARG A 3 -16.33 7.81 -32.55
N HIS A 4 -17.64 7.52 -32.55
CA HIS A 4 -18.19 6.26 -32.11
C HIS A 4 -17.52 5.15 -32.93
N CYS A 5 -16.71 4.29 -32.29
CA CYS A 5 -16.23 3.07 -32.92
C CYS A 5 -17.42 2.10 -33.00
N LEU A 6 -18.13 2.16 -34.12
CA LEU A 6 -19.08 1.13 -34.52
C LEU A 6 -18.32 -0.19 -34.70
N PHE A 7 -18.62 -1.16 -33.84
CA PHE A 7 -18.45 -2.57 -34.19
C PHE A 7 -19.42 -2.84 -35.35
N SER A 8 -18.91 -2.80 -36.57
CA SER A 8 -19.69 -3.09 -37.76
C SER A 8 -19.11 -4.33 -38.41
N VAL A 9 -19.63 -5.49 -38.03
CA VAL A 9 -19.58 -6.66 -38.90
C VAL A 9 -20.61 -6.38 -40.00
N ILE A 10 -20.15 -5.82 -41.12
CA ILE A 10 -21.00 -5.67 -42.31
C ILE A 10 -20.99 -7.04 -42.98
N LEU A 11 -21.94 -7.90 -42.59
CA LEU A 11 -22.37 -9.02 -43.42
C LEU A 11 -23.34 -8.45 -44.46
N PRO A 12 -23.03 -8.46 -45.77
CA PRO A 12 -24.06 -8.22 -46.77
C PRO A 12 -25.11 -9.32 -46.59
N MET A 13 -26.34 -8.89 -46.28
CA MET A 13 -27.50 -9.77 -46.14
C MET A 13 -27.94 -10.22 -47.53
N SER A 14 -27.15 -11.08 -48.16
CA SER A 14 -27.62 -11.97 -49.21
C SER A 14 -28.14 -13.21 -48.50
N THR A 15 -29.42 -13.51 -48.69
CA THR A 15 -30.00 -14.81 -48.35
C THR A 15 -29.30 -15.89 -49.15
N ALA A 16 -28.21 -16.42 -48.60
CA ALA A 16 -27.58 -17.66 -49.00
C ALA A 16 -27.51 -18.55 -47.76
N LEU A 17 -27.80 -19.82 -47.98
CA LEU A 17 -27.92 -20.89 -46.99
C LEU A 17 -26.74 -20.91 -46.01
N ALA A 18 -26.97 -21.50 -44.83
CA ALA A 18 -25.90 -21.99 -43.97
C ALA A 18 -25.01 -22.97 -44.75
N GLY A 19 -24.02 -22.43 -45.46
CA GLY A 19 -22.94 -23.17 -46.10
C GLY A 19 -21.91 -23.52 -45.05
N GLU A 20 -21.56 -24.80 -44.98
CA GLU A 20 -20.39 -25.26 -44.23
C GLU A 20 -19.16 -24.53 -44.79
N LEU A 21 -18.70 -23.49 -44.10
CA LEU A 21 -17.38 -22.91 -44.37
C LEU A 21 -16.37 -24.05 -44.25
N GLY A 22 -15.80 -24.46 -45.40
CA GLY A 22 -15.04 -25.68 -45.54
C GLY A 22 -13.63 -25.59 -44.93
N VAL A 23 -12.70 -26.32 -45.54
CA VAL A 23 -11.28 -26.27 -45.15
C VAL A 23 -10.68 -24.92 -45.55
N ILE A 24 -9.87 -24.36 -44.66
CA ILE A 24 -9.14 -23.11 -44.89
C ILE A 24 -8.08 -23.35 -45.98
N LYS A 25 -8.23 -22.70 -47.13
CA LYS A 25 -7.30 -22.83 -48.27
C LYS A 25 -6.17 -21.82 -48.21
N SER A 26 -6.43 -20.64 -47.68
CA SER A 26 -5.42 -19.59 -47.55
C SER A 26 -5.61 -18.79 -46.26
N VAL A 27 -4.49 -18.42 -45.66
CA VAL A 27 -4.43 -17.50 -44.53
C VAL A 27 -3.42 -16.42 -44.86
N ALA A 28 -3.84 -15.16 -44.83
CA ALA A 28 -2.97 -14.03 -45.09
C ALA A 28 -3.13 -12.94 -44.03
N VAL A 29 -2.01 -12.37 -43.61
CA VAL A 29 -2.01 -11.14 -42.80
C VAL A 29 -1.52 -10.00 -43.68
N ARG A 30 -2.34 -8.96 -43.83
CA ARG A 30 -2.08 -7.80 -44.69
C ARG A 30 -1.96 -6.55 -43.81
N GLY A 31 -1.02 -5.66 -44.15
CA GLY A 31 -0.83 -4.39 -43.44
C GLY A 31 0.21 -4.41 -42.31
N THR A 32 1.02 -5.47 -42.26
CA THR A 32 2.21 -5.59 -41.40
C THR A 32 3.32 -6.28 -42.19
N ASN A 33 4.56 -5.86 -41.96
CA ASN A 33 5.76 -6.58 -42.45
C ASN A 33 6.36 -7.48 -41.35
N SER A 34 5.85 -7.36 -40.13
CA SER A 34 6.26 -8.18 -38.99
C SER A 34 5.63 -9.57 -39.07
N GLY A 35 6.42 -10.61 -38.80
CA GLY A 35 5.94 -11.98 -38.73
C GLY A 35 4.92 -12.16 -37.58
N VAL A 36 3.82 -12.86 -37.87
CA VAL A 36 2.70 -13.07 -36.94
C VAL A 36 2.40 -14.56 -36.84
N SER A 37 2.22 -15.08 -35.62
CA SER A 37 1.86 -16.49 -35.39
C SER A 37 0.36 -16.64 -35.13
N LEU A 38 -0.32 -17.35 -36.03
CA LEU A 38 -1.76 -17.66 -35.97
C LEU A 38 -1.96 -19.15 -35.67
N ALA A 39 -2.98 -19.48 -34.87
CA ALA A 39 -3.48 -20.84 -34.72
C ALA A 39 -4.31 -21.27 -35.95
N THR A 40 -4.93 -20.31 -36.63
CA THR A 40 -5.61 -20.47 -37.92
C THR A 40 -4.56 -20.79 -38.98
N GLN A 41 -4.64 -22.00 -39.55
CA GLN A 41 -3.67 -22.49 -40.53
C GLN A 41 -4.38 -23.09 -41.75
N VAL A 42 -3.69 -23.08 -42.89
CA VAL A 42 -4.13 -23.72 -44.12
C VAL A 42 -4.28 -25.23 -43.91
N GLY A 43 -5.36 -25.82 -44.42
CA GLY A 43 -5.66 -27.25 -44.30
C GLY A 43 -6.51 -27.64 -43.08
N HIS A 44 -6.76 -26.72 -42.15
CA HIS A 44 -7.68 -26.94 -41.03
C HIS A 44 -9.12 -26.57 -41.40
N SER A 45 -10.11 -27.17 -40.72
CA SER A 45 -11.51 -26.76 -40.83
C SER A 45 -11.68 -25.32 -40.35
N TYR A 46 -12.55 -24.54 -41.02
CA TYR A 46 -12.93 -23.23 -40.53
C TYR A 46 -13.61 -23.32 -39.16
N ASP A 47 -13.02 -22.69 -38.14
CA ASP A 47 -13.62 -22.54 -36.80
C ASP A 47 -13.54 -21.08 -36.36
N ALA A 48 -14.71 -20.45 -36.24
CA ALA A 48 -14.83 -19.06 -35.80
C ALA A 48 -14.21 -18.81 -34.41
N ARG A 49 -14.19 -19.81 -33.52
CA ARG A 49 -13.61 -19.69 -32.17
C ARG A 49 -12.08 -19.58 -32.22
N VAL A 50 -11.44 -20.30 -33.15
CA VAL A 50 -9.99 -20.23 -33.37
C VAL A 50 -9.62 -18.87 -33.96
N ILE A 51 -10.40 -18.38 -34.92
CA ILE A 51 -10.23 -17.04 -35.50
C ILE A 51 -10.41 -15.95 -34.44
N GLU A 52 -11.41 -16.07 -33.56
CA GLU A 52 -11.62 -15.14 -32.45
C GLU A 52 -10.46 -15.19 -31.43
N GLN A 53 -9.90 -16.37 -31.18
CA GLN A 53 -8.72 -16.52 -30.32
C GLN A 53 -7.48 -15.84 -30.93
N ASP A 54 -7.27 -16.00 -32.23
CA ASP A 54 -6.18 -15.32 -32.95
C ASP A 54 -6.39 -13.81 -32.98
N LEU A 55 -7.61 -13.34 -33.28
CA LEU A 55 -7.96 -11.93 -33.20
C LEU A 55 -7.65 -11.36 -31.82
N ARG A 56 -8.06 -12.05 -30.75
CA ARG A 56 -7.73 -11.67 -29.38
C ARG A 56 -6.22 -11.65 -29.14
N ARG A 57 -5.48 -12.67 -29.59
CA ARG A 57 -4.02 -12.74 -29.44
C ARG A 57 -3.32 -11.56 -30.12
N LEU A 58 -3.72 -11.24 -31.35
CA LEU A 58 -3.19 -10.10 -32.09
C LEU A 58 -3.52 -8.78 -31.41
N TRP A 59 -4.74 -8.61 -30.92
CA TRP A 59 -5.16 -7.41 -30.19
C TRP A 59 -4.37 -7.23 -28.88
N PHE A 60 -4.23 -8.29 -28.08
CA PHE A 60 -3.47 -8.27 -26.83
C PHE A 60 -1.96 -8.14 -27.02
N SER A 61 -1.43 -8.38 -28.22
CA SER A 61 -0.01 -8.11 -28.53
C SER A 61 0.33 -6.62 -28.45
N GLY A 62 -0.66 -5.73 -28.62
CA GLY A 62 -0.49 -4.27 -28.57
C GLY A 62 0.26 -3.67 -29.76
N ASN A 63 0.57 -4.47 -30.80
CA ASN A 63 1.33 -4.06 -31.98
C ASN A 63 0.47 -3.47 -33.10
N PHE A 64 -0.87 -3.56 -33.00
CA PHE A 64 -1.79 -3.14 -34.05
C PHE A 64 -2.87 -2.19 -33.49
N ASP A 65 -3.19 -1.13 -34.23
CA ASP A 65 -4.21 -0.13 -33.88
C ASP A 65 -5.61 -0.51 -34.40
N ASP A 66 -5.69 -1.27 -35.50
CA ASP A 66 -6.93 -1.81 -36.08
C ASP A 66 -6.66 -3.23 -36.59
N ILE A 67 -7.62 -4.14 -36.39
CA ILE A 67 -7.57 -5.52 -36.89
C ILE A 67 -8.95 -5.88 -37.40
N ARG A 68 -9.03 -6.29 -38.67
CA ARG A 68 -10.25 -6.78 -39.31
C ARG A 68 -10.00 -8.15 -39.89
N VAL A 69 -10.97 -9.03 -39.76
CA VAL A 69 -10.92 -10.36 -40.35
C VAL A 69 -11.99 -10.44 -41.42
N GLU A 70 -11.57 -10.80 -42.62
CA GLU A 70 -12.45 -11.06 -43.75
C GLU A 70 -12.34 -12.55 -44.07
N ALA A 71 -13.48 -13.24 -44.12
CA ALA A 71 -13.57 -14.61 -44.56
C ALA A 71 -14.42 -14.63 -45.84
N THR A 72 -13.83 -15.10 -46.93
CA THR A 72 -14.49 -15.17 -48.24
C THR A 72 -14.51 -16.63 -48.70
N GLU A 73 -15.67 -17.08 -49.18
CA GLU A 73 -15.79 -18.37 -49.85
C GLU A 73 -15.16 -18.28 -51.25
N GLU A 74 -14.26 -19.22 -51.55
CA GLU A 74 -13.66 -19.42 -52.87
C GLU A 74 -14.10 -20.81 -53.38
N ASP A 75 -13.98 -21.04 -54.69
CA ASP A 75 -14.51 -22.23 -55.38
C ASP A 75 -14.05 -23.59 -54.79
N GLU A 76 -13.00 -23.62 -53.95
CA GLU A 76 -12.48 -24.82 -53.30
C GLU A 76 -12.28 -24.71 -51.76
N GLY A 77 -12.86 -23.71 -51.07
CA GLY A 77 -12.76 -23.59 -49.61
C GLY A 77 -12.90 -22.16 -49.09
N THR A 78 -12.39 -21.88 -47.90
CA THR A 78 -12.47 -20.54 -47.29
C THR A 78 -11.10 -19.85 -47.25
N ALA A 79 -11.05 -18.61 -47.75
CA ALA A 79 -9.90 -17.73 -47.61
C ALA A 79 -10.09 -16.80 -46.42
N VAL A 80 -9.13 -16.79 -45.48
CA VAL A 80 -9.17 -15.94 -44.28
C VAL A 80 -8.07 -14.88 -44.35
N VAL A 81 -8.47 -13.61 -44.37
CA VAL A 81 -7.55 -12.47 -44.48
C VAL A 81 -7.67 -11.58 -43.24
N PHE A 82 -6.57 -11.46 -42.50
CA PHE A 82 -6.43 -10.52 -41.40
C PHE A 82 -5.85 -9.21 -41.93
N ARG A 83 -6.64 -8.14 -41.99
CA ARG A 83 -6.15 -6.79 -42.30
C ARG A 83 -5.81 -6.07 -41.01
N VAL A 84 -4.54 -5.73 -40.83
CA VAL A 84 -4.04 -5.05 -39.63
C VAL A 84 -3.48 -3.67 -39.98
N THR A 85 -3.51 -2.76 -39.02
CA THR A 85 -2.80 -1.48 -39.07
C THR A 85 -1.78 -1.45 -37.94
N GLU A 86 -0.48 -1.36 -38.23
CA GLU A 86 0.57 -1.30 -37.20
C GLU A 86 0.38 -0.09 -36.27
N ALA A 87 0.45 -0.36 -34.96
CA ALA A 87 0.40 0.67 -33.94
C ALA A 87 1.70 1.47 -33.93
N GLN A 88 1.59 2.79 -33.91
CA GLN A 88 2.77 3.63 -33.72
C GLN A 88 3.33 3.40 -32.31
N GLN A 89 4.63 3.07 -32.18
CA GLN A 89 5.23 3.01 -30.84
C GLN A 89 5.45 4.44 -30.34
N LEU A 90 4.52 4.90 -29.52
CA LEU A 90 4.54 6.20 -28.86
C LEU A 90 5.19 6.06 -27.49
N ARG A 91 5.80 7.14 -26.99
CA ARG A 91 6.37 7.22 -25.65
C ARG A 91 5.71 8.33 -24.85
N LEU A 92 5.40 8.03 -23.60
CA LEU A 92 4.81 8.99 -22.68
C LEU A 92 5.79 10.15 -22.43
N HIS A 93 5.31 11.37 -22.63
CA HIS A 93 6.01 12.58 -22.22
C HIS A 93 5.52 13.02 -20.84
N ALA A 94 4.22 13.28 -20.69
CA ALA A 94 3.57 13.59 -19.42
C ALA A 94 2.14 13.00 -19.31
N VAL A 95 1.63 12.94 -18.08
CA VAL A 95 0.22 12.66 -17.79
C VAL A 95 -0.45 13.95 -17.36
N LEU A 96 -1.50 14.36 -18.06
CA LEU A 96 -2.31 15.53 -17.77
C LEU A 96 -3.66 15.06 -17.22
N ILE A 97 -4.13 15.66 -16.13
CA ILE A 97 -5.40 15.29 -15.49
C ILE A 97 -6.30 16.52 -15.49
N GLU A 98 -7.47 16.39 -16.10
CA GLU A 98 -8.41 17.48 -16.29
C GLU A 98 -9.81 17.08 -15.76
N PRO A 99 -10.37 17.82 -14.80
CA PRO A 99 -9.73 18.86 -13.98
C PRO A 99 -8.75 18.26 -12.96
N SER A 100 -7.72 19.03 -12.60
CA SER A 100 -6.67 18.60 -11.64
C SER A 100 -7.14 18.53 -10.18
N SER A 101 -8.37 18.97 -9.89
CA SER A 101 -8.97 19.06 -8.55
C SER A 101 -9.27 17.72 -7.90
N TYR A 102 -9.40 16.64 -8.68
CA TYR A 102 -9.75 15.31 -8.15
C TYR A 102 -8.62 14.63 -7.36
N GLY A 103 -7.42 15.22 -7.30
CA GLY A 103 -6.32 14.73 -6.47
C GLY A 103 -5.76 13.37 -6.90
N LEU A 104 -6.12 12.90 -8.11
CA LEU A 104 -5.60 11.68 -8.70
C LEU A 104 -4.09 11.82 -8.96
N ARG A 105 -3.32 10.83 -8.54
CA ARG A 105 -1.86 10.78 -8.75
C ARG A 105 -1.49 9.47 -9.41
N LEU A 106 -1.09 9.54 -10.67
CA LEU A 106 -0.56 8.41 -11.44
C LEU A 106 0.94 8.61 -11.63
N ASN A 107 1.73 7.72 -11.05
CA ASN A 107 3.18 7.74 -11.21
C ASN A 107 3.57 6.87 -12.41
N LEU A 108 3.46 7.43 -13.62
CA LEU A 108 3.95 6.79 -14.84
C LEU A 108 5.30 7.40 -15.23
N PRO A 109 6.39 6.60 -15.31
CA PRO A 109 7.69 7.10 -15.74
C PRO A 109 7.64 7.71 -17.14
N GLN A 110 8.41 8.77 -17.37
CA GLN A 110 8.60 9.31 -18.71
C GLN A 110 9.25 8.25 -19.62
N GLY A 111 8.87 8.23 -20.89
CA GLY A 111 9.37 7.24 -21.85
C GLY A 111 8.60 5.93 -21.86
N THR A 112 7.63 5.75 -20.96
CA THR A 112 6.73 4.58 -20.93
C THR A 112 6.11 4.35 -22.31
N PRO A 113 6.19 3.13 -22.89
CA PRO A 113 5.53 2.82 -24.16
C PRO A 113 4.01 3.03 -24.06
N MET A 114 3.45 3.84 -24.95
CA MET A 114 2.02 4.18 -24.97
C MET A 114 1.34 3.58 -26.19
N SER A 115 0.18 2.97 -25.95
CA SER A 115 -0.75 2.49 -26.97
C SER A 115 -2.17 2.84 -26.55
N ARG A 116 -3.14 2.72 -27.46
CA ARG A 116 -4.56 2.91 -27.12
C ARG A 116 -5.02 1.95 -26.01
N LEU A 117 -4.65 0.68 -26.11
CA LEU A 117 -4.97 -0.35 -25.11
C LEU A 117 -4.42 0.03 -23.73
N ARG A 118 -3.14 0.40 -23.66
CA ARG A 118 -2.51 0.78 -22.39
C ARG A 118 -3.13 2.05 -21.81
N SER A 119 -3.45 3.02 -22.66
CA SER A 119 -4.11 4.27 -22.23
C SER A 119 -5.49 4.00 -21.64
N ASN A 120 -6.25 3.09 -22.25
CA ASN A 120 -7.53 2.64 -21.74
C ASN A 120 -7.38 1.92 -20.39
N GLN A 121 -6.40 1.02 -20.24
CA GLN A 121 -6.10 0.36 -18.96
C GLN A 121 -5.78 1.38 -17.87
N ILE A 122 -4.95 2.38 -18.16
CA ILE A 122 -4.62 3.47 -17.23
C ILE A 122 -5.88 4.26 -16.86
N ALA A 123 -6.76 4.56 -17.81
CA ALA A 123 -8.03 5.25 -17.54
C ALA A 123 -8.96 4.41 -16.65
N LEU A 124 -9.05 3.10 -16.88
CA LEU A 124 -9.81 2.17 -16.06
C LEU A 124 -9.25 2.06 -14.62
N GLU A 125 -7.93 2.03 -14.47
CA GLU A 125 -7.26 2.05 -13.16
C GLU A 125 -7.53 3.37 -12.42
N ALA A 126 -7.41 4.50 -13.13
CA ALA A 126 -7.75 5.83 -12.62
C ALA A 126 -9.20 5.90 -12.14
N ARG A 127 -10.14 5.37 -12.94
CA ARG A 127 -11.57 5.27 -12.59
C ARG A 127 -11.77 4.45 -11.32
N LYS A 128 -11.12 3.29 -11.22
CA LYS A 128 -11.18 2.42 -10.03
C LYS A 128 -10.62 3.14 -8.79
N GLN A 129 -9.52 3.87 -8.95
CA GLN A 129 -8.93 4.65 -7.87
C GLN A 129 -9.88 5.77 -7.42
N LEU A 130 -10.53 6.50 -8.31
CA LEU A 130 -11.52 7.53 -7.97
C LEU A 130 -12.74 6.94 -7.26
N ARG A 131 -13.28 5.82 -7.75
CA ARG A 131 -14.40 5.12 -7.08
C ARG A 131 -14.03 4.73 -5.66
N SER A 132 -12.82 4.20 -5.45
CA SER A 132 -12.32 3.88 -4.10
C SER A 132 -12.17 5.09 -3.16
N GLN A 133 -12.15 6.31 -3.70
CA GLN A 133 -12.08 7.57 -2.95
C GLN A 133 -13.44 8.22 -2.70
N GLY A 134 -14.54 7.61 -3.18
CA GLY A 134 -15.92 8.07 -2.94
C GLY A 134 -16.61 8.63 -4.16
N TYR A 135 -15.93 8.74 -5.30
CA TYR A 135 -16.52 9.22 -6.56
C TYR A 135 -17.26 8.07 -7.26
N THR A 136 -18.45 7.74 -6.75
CA THR A 136 -19.20 6.53 -7.14
C THR A 136 -19.57 6.48 -8.62
N ASP A 137 -19.86 7.64 -9.22
CA ASP A 137 -20.23 7.84 -10.62
C ASP A 137 -19.04 8.23 -11.50
N ALA A 138 -17.80 8.08 -11.02
CA ALA A 138 -16.62 8.50 -11.77
C ALA A 138 -16.52 7.80 -13.13
N GLU A 139 -16.32 8.62 -14.15
CA GLU A 139 -15.93 8.26 -15.51
C GLU A 139 -14.59 8.92 -15.84
N VAL A 140 -13.74 8.17 -16.53
CA VAL A 140 -12.41 8.64 -16.94
C VAL A 140 -12.23 8.27 -18.40
N ASP A 141 -12.24 9.30 -19.23
CA ASP A 141 -11.88 9.21 -20.65
C ASP A 141 -10.38 9.50 -20.81
N TYR A 142 -9.80 9.11 -21.95
CA TYR A 142 -8.41 9.43 -22.27
C TYR A 142 -8.24 9.99 -23.68
N GLU A 143 -7.25 10.85 -23.84
CA GLU A 143 -6.81 11.40 -25.12
C GLU A 143 -5.28 11.40 -25.18
N LEU A 144 -4.72 11.02 -26.33
CA LEU A 144 -3.27 11.07 -26.58
C LEU A 144 -2.97 12.31 -27.43
N THR A 145 -2.35 13.32 -26.82
CA THR A 145 -1.97 14.55 -27.53
C THR A 145 -0.51 14.45 -27.99
N PRO A 146 -0.21 14.52 -29.29
CA PRO A 146 1.17 14.48 -29.76
C PRO A 146 1.95 15.73 -29.36
N VAL A 147 3.13 15.55 -28.78
CA VAL A 147 4.03 16.64 -28.34
C VAL A 147 5.26 16.73 -29.24
N ALA A 148 5.77 15.59 -29.69
CA ALA A 148 6.87 15.50 -30.64
C ALA A 148 6.80 14.16 -31.39
N LYS A 149 7.75 13.93 -32.31
CA LYS A 149 7.84 12.66 -33.04
C LYS A 149 7.89 11.48 -32.07
N ARG A 150 6.87 10.62 -32.11
CA ARG A 150 6.68 9.43 -31.25
C ARG A 150 6.63 9.75 -29.75
N LYS A 151 6.29 10.98 -29.36
CA LYS A 151 6.06 11.40 -27.97
C LYS A 151 4.66 11.98 -27.80
N VAL A 152 3.95 11.52 -26.78
CA VAL A 152 2.57 11.93 -26.49
C VAL A 152 2.36 12.26 -25.03
N ASP A 153 1.49 13.21 -24.77
CA ASP A 153 0.89 13.42 -23.45
C ASP A 153 -0.40 12.61 -23.34
N LEU A 154 -0.54 11.89 -22.22
CA LEU A 154 -1.78 11.20 -21.87
C LEU A 154 -2.65 12.18 -21.08
N ARG A 155 -3.69 12.71 -21.71
CA ARG A 155 -4.72 13.51 -21.04
C ARG A 155 -5.82 12.59 -20.52
N LEU A 156 -6.08 12.62 -19.23
CA LEU A 156 -7.20 11.93 -18.58
C LEU A 156 -8.29 12.96 -18.28
N ILE A 157 -9.46 12.77 -18.87
CA ILE A 157 -10.61 13.64 -18.73
C ILE A 157 -11.57 12.98 -17.74
N ILE A 158 -11.71 13.58 -16.57
CA ILE A 158 -12.48 13.03 -15.45
C ILE A 158 -13.83 13.73 -15.38
N LYS A 159 -14.90 12.93 -15.36
CA LYS A 159 -16.26 13.37 -15.05
C LYS A 159 -16.73 12.62 -13.82
N ALA A 160 -16.97 13.33 -12.74
CA ALA A 160 -17.45 12.75 -11.49
C ALA A 160 -18.24 13.79 -10.70
N SER A 161 -19.19 13.35 -9.89
CA SER A 161 -19.85 14.19 -8.91
C SER A 161 -18.98 14.38 -7.66
N ASP A 162 -19.56 14.98 -6.61
CA ASP A 162 -18.89 15.10 -5.32
C ASP A 162 -18.65 13.74 -4.65
N PRO A 163 -17.55 13.57 -3.88
CA PRO A 163 -17.26 12.30 -3.25
C PRO A 163 -18.26 11.99 -2.13
N VAL A 164 -18.85 10.80 -2.18
CA VAL A 164 -19.79 10.31 -1.16
C VAL A 164 -19.01 9.89 0.08
N ARG A 165 -19.43 10.42 1.24
CA ARG A 165 -18.82 10.15 2.55
C ARG A 165 -19.77 9.36 3.44
N VAL A 166 -19.26 8.36 4.16
CA VAL A 166 -20.07 7.61 5.13
C VAL A 166 -20.27 8.44 6.40
N LYS A 167 -21.50 8.86 6.65
CA LYS A 167 -21.90 9.66 7.80
C LYS A 167 -22.24 8.81 9.01
N GLU A 168 -22.85 7.66 8.76
CA GLU A 168 -23.38 6.78 9.79
C GLU A 168 -23.27 5.32 9.38
N ILE A 169 -23.03 4.48 10.40
CA ILE A 169 -22.97 3.03 10.26
C ILE A 169 -23.81 2.41 11.35
N GLU A 170 -24.77 1.60 10.93
CA GLU A 170 -25.68 0.85 11.78
C GLU A 170 -25.39 -0.64 11.68
N PHE A 171 -25.58 -1.34 12.81
CA PHE A 171 -25.49 -2.79 12.89
C PHE A 171 -26.84 -3.30 13.39
N ALA A 172 -27.54 -4.04 12.53
CA ALA A 172 -28.84 -4.64 12.80
C ALA A 172 -28.70 -6.16 12.99
N GLY A 173 -29.76 -6.81 13.46
CA GLY A 173 -29.79 -8.24 13.75
C GLY A 173 -29.43 -8.55 15.20
N ASP A 174 -28.72 -9.66 15.42
CA ASP A 174 -28.26 -10.12 16.75
C ASP A 174 -26.73 -10.08 16.80
N PRO A 175 -26.12 -8.91 17.08
CA PRO A 175 -24.67 -8.78 17.02
C PRO A 175 -23.92 -9.49 18.14
N ARG A 176 -24.49 -9.71 19.33
CA ARG A 176 -23.83 -10.31 20.53
C ARG A 176 -22.48 -9.72 20.99
N LEU A 177 -21.90 -8.79 20.24
CA LEU A 177 -20.67 -8.05 20.49
C LEU A 177 -20.99 -6.57 20.65
N ASP A 178 -20.18 -5.88 21.44
CA ASP A 178 -20.35 -4.44 21.67
C ASP A 178 -20.20 -3.65 20.37
N GLN A 179 -21.07 -2.65 20.19
CA GLN A 179 -21.04 -1.78 19.02
C GLN A 179 -19.68 -1.04 18.86
N LYS A 180 -18.97 -0.84 19.97
CA LYS A 180 -17.62 -0.25 19.98
C LYS A 180 -16.60 -1.19 19.31
N ASP A 181 -16.69 -2.49 19.54
CA ASP A 181 -15.80 -3.49 18.95
C ASP A 181 -16.07 -3.64 17.46
N LEU A 182 -17.34 -3.66 17.06
CA LEU A 182 -17.75 -3.67 15.65
C LEU A 182 -17.22 -2.45 14.90
N ARG A 183 -17.43 -1.23 15.43
CA ARG A 183 -16.87 0.01 14.87
C ARG A 183 -15.34 0.03 14.89
N GLY A 184 -14.74 -0.66 15.87
CA GLY A 184 -13.29 -0.78 16.02
C GLY A 184 -12.65 -1.64 14.94
N ALA A 185 -13.33 -2.71 14.50
CA ALA A 185 -12.88 -3.63 13.46
C ALA A 185 -12.92 -3.04 12.04
N LEU A 186 -13.85 -2.12 11.79
CA LEU A 186 -13.88 -1.36 10.52
C LEU A 186 -12.56 -0.63 10.29
N ARG A 187 -12.13 -0.56 9.03
CA ARG A 187 -10.97 0.26 8.64
C ARG A 187 -11.23 1.13 7.45
N ALA A 188 -11.91 0.64 6.42
CA ALA A 188 -12.21 1.41 5.22
C ALA A 188 -13.32 2.45 5.50
N LEU A 189 -14.38 2.03 6.19
CA LEU A 189 -15.57 2.83 6.53
C LEU A 189 -15.52 3.38 7.96
N ARG A 190 -14.41 3.22 8.68
CA ARG A 190 -14.30 3.69 10.07
C ARG A 190 -14.30 5.21 10.18
N ILE A 191 -15.34 5.73 10.81
CA ILE A 191 -15.44 7.14 11.21
C ILE A 191 -14.45 7.43 12.34
N ARG A 192 -13.53 8.38 12.13
CA ARG A 192 -12.51 8.74 13.13
C ARG A 192 -12.87 10.05 13.80
N ARG A 193 -12.87 10.07 15.13
CA ARG A 193 -13.05 11.29 15.93
C ARG A 193 -11.67 11.82 16.33
N LEU A 194 -11.31 13.02 15.84
CA LEU A 194 -10.00 13.61 16.11
C LEU A 194 -10.00 14.39 17.43
N PHE A 195 -11.05 15.21 17.64
CA PHE A 195 -11.27 15.92 18.90
C PHE A 195 -12.71 15.68 19.37
N PRO A 196 -12.93 15.32 20.65
CA PRO A 196 -14.26 15.27 21.20
C PRO A 196 -14.89 16.66 21.20
N GLY A 197 -16.20 16.72 20.95
CA GLY A 197 -16.97 17.94 21.09
C GLY A 197 -17.18 18.30 22.55
N VAL A 198 -17.42 19.57 22.83
CA VAL A 198 -17.92 20.03 24.13
C VAL A 198 -19.44 20.10 24.04
N PRO A 199 -20.18 19.37 24.90
CA PRO A 199 -21.65 19.35 24.87
C PRO A 199 -22.23 20.77 24.83
N GLY A 200 -23.16 21.03 23.91
CA GLY A 200 -23.81 22.35 23.75
C GLY A 200 -22.99 23.42 23.03
N ILE A 201 -21.67 23.24 22.84
CA ILE A 201 -20.80 24.25 22.20
C ILE A 201 -20.40 23.81 20.79
N TRP A 202 -19.95 22.56 20.63
CA TRP A 202 -19.49 22.05 19.34
C TRP A 202 -19.46 20.51 19.31
N ALA A 203 -19.82 19.91 18.17
CA ALA A 203 -20.02 18.46 18.01
C ALA A 203 -18.73 17.63 17.89
N GLY A 204 -17.56 18.25 17.91
CA GLY A 204 -16.29 17.56 17.70
C GLY A 204 -15.88 17.50 16.23
N TRP A 205 -14.62 17.16 15.96
CA TRP A 205 -14.14 16.98 14.59
C TRP A 205 -14.14 15.51 14.23
N ARG A 206 -14.96 15.15 13.24
CA ARG A 206 -15.06 13.81 12.66
C ARG A 206 -14.45 13.79 11.27
N ILE A 207 -13.64 12.79 10.99
CA ILE A 207 -13.15 12.46 9.65
C ILE A 207 -14.05 11.36 9.10
N LEU A 208 -14.85 11.69 8.09
CA LEU A 208 -15.74 10.76 7.42
C LEU A 208 -15.00 10.04 6.29
N PRO A 209 -15.02 8.70 6.25
CA PRO A 209 -14.39 7.95 5.18
C PRO A 209 -15.21 8.02 3.89
N ALA A 210 -14.56 7.70 2.77
CA ALA A 210 -15.21 7.56 1.49
C ALA A 210 -16.12 6.31 1.44
N TYR A 211 -17.27 6.41 0.80
CA TYR A 211 -18.10 5.26 0.47
C TYR A 211 -17.65 4.64 -0.85
N SER A 212 -17.45 3.32 -0.87
CA SER A 212 -17.29 2.54 -2.11
C SER A 212 -17.74 1.11 -1.86
N PRO A 213 -18.28 0.39 -2.86
CA PRO A 213 -18.62 -1.03 -2.73
C PRO A 213 -17.44 -1.86 -2.22
N GLU A 214 -16.23 -1.61 -2.74
CA GLU A 214 -15.03 -2.33 -2.33
C GLU A 214 -14.62 -2.01 -0.87
N ALA A 215 -14.96 -0.83 -0.35
CA ALA A 215 -14.77 -0.53 1.07
C ALA A 215 -15.76 -1.29 1.96
N VAL A 216 -17.01 -1.44 1.51
CA VAL A 216 -18.05 -2.24 2.19
C VAL A 216 -17.60 -3.70 2.27
N ASP A 217 -17.21 -4.31 1.14
CA ASP A 217 -16.81 -5.72 1.09
C ASP A 217 -15.59 -6.01 1.98
N ARG A 218 -14.60 -5.11 1.96
CA ARG A 218 -13.41 -5.24 2.81
C ARG A 218 -13.73 -5.14 4.29
N ASP A 219 -14.65 -4.27 4.67
CA ASP A 219 -15.05 -4.12 6.07
C ASP A 219 -16.01 -5.25 6.51
N LEU A 220 -16.86 -5.78 5.63
CA LEU A 220 -17.64 -7.01 5.86
C LEU A 220 -16.73 -8.20 6.20
N ALA A 221 -15.69 -8.42 5.39
CA ALA A 221 -14.70 -9.46 5.65
C ALA A 221 -13.96 -9.25 6.98
N ARG A 222 -13.69 -8.00 7.37
CA ARG A 222 -13.08 -7.68 8.68
C ARG A 222 -14.03 -7.93 9.84
N LEU A 223 -15.32 -7.63 9.68
CA LEU A 223 -16.35 -7.94 10.69
C LEU A 223 -16.47 -9.45 10.85
N GLU A 224 -16.59 -10.21 9.76
CA GLU A 224 -16.63 -11.67 9.80
C GLU A 224 -15.37 -12.23 10.50
N ALA A 225 -14.18 -11.74 10.12
CA ALA A 225 -12.93 -12.10 10.77
C ALA A 225 -12.92 -11.82 12.29
N LEU A 226 -13.53 -10.70 12.74
CA LEU A 226 -13.68 -10.39 14.15
C LEU A 226 -14.52 -11.45 14.85
N TYR A 227 -15.67 -11.84 14.30
CA TYR A 227 -16.55 -12.86 14.88
C TYR A 227 -15.87 -14.23 14.98
N LEU A 228 -15.19 -14.63 13.90
CA LEU A 228 -14.40 -15.86 13.89
C LEU A 228 -13.33 -15.87 14.99
N SER A 229 -12.61 -14.75 15.17
CA SER A 229 -11.60 -14.62 16.22
C SER A 229 -12.17 -14.70 17.65
N LYS A 230 -13.48 -14.52 17.81
CA LYS A 230 -14.20 -14.59 19.07
C LYS A 230 -14.91 -15.94 19.29
N GLY A 231 -14.84 -16.87 18.33
CA GLY A 231 -15.46 -18.20 18.42
C GLY A 231 -16.88 -18.31 17.84
N TYR A 232 -17.34 -17.30 17.10
CA TYR A 232 -18.62 -17.35 16.39
C TYR A 232 -18.40 -17.90 14.98
N PHE A 233 -18.31 -19.22 14.84
CA PHE A 233 -17.97 -19.85 13.56
C PHE A 233 -19.11 -19.79 12.54
N ASP A 234 -20.37 -19.69 12.97
CA ASP A 234 -21.53 -19.58 12.05
C ASP A 234 -21.87 -18.13 11.67
N ALA A 235 -21.02 -17.17 12.05
CA ALA A 235 -21.29 -15.77 11.84
C ALA A 235 -21.37 -15.42 10.35
N ARG A 236 -22.43 -14.69 9.99
CA ARG A 236 -22.66 -14.13 8.65
C ARG A 236 -22.89 -12.64 8.74
N MET A 237 -22.22 -11.91 7.86
CA MET A 237 -22.34 -10.46 7.72
C MET A 237 -22.78 -10.16 6.30
N ARG A 238 -23.79 -9.30 6.13
CA ARG A 238 -24.17 -8.80 4.80
C ARG A 238 -24.51 -7.32 4.86
N LEU A 239 -24.35 -6.65 3.72
CA LEU A 239 -24.95 -5.35 3.54
C LEU A 239 -26.48 -5.52 3.53
N GLU A 240 -27.16 -4.86 4.46
CA GLU A 240 -28.62 -4.80 4.44
C GLU A 240 -29.07 -3.67 3.52
N GLU A 241 -28.51 -2.48 3.71
CA GLU A 241 -28.84 -1.30 2.93
C GLU A 241 -27.66 -0.32 2.91
N ALA A 242 -27.46 0.36 1.78
CA ALA A 242 -26.56 1.52 1.66
C ALA A 242 -27.32 2.68 0.99
N VAL A 243 -27.91 3.54 1.81
CA VAL A 243 -28.65 4.71 1.32
C VAL A 243 -27.69 5.85 1.04
N VAL A 244 -27.56 6.21 -0.24
CA VAL A 244 -26.77 7.37 -0.68
C VAL A 244 -27.74 8.54 -0.90
N SER A 245 -27.52 9.64 -0.19
CA SER A 245 -28.31 10.87 -0.29
C SER A 245 -27.37 12.05 -0.50
N GLY A 246 -27.23 12.50 -1.75
CA GLY A 246 -26.28 13.54 -2.12
C GLY A 246 -24.84 13.13 -1.84
N LYS A 247 -24.14 13.87 -0.97
CA LYS A 247 -22.73 13.61 -0.61
C LYS A 247 -22.55 12.66 0.58
N GLU A 248 -23.65 12.13 1.13
CA GLU A 248 -23.64 11.34 2.35
C GLU A 248 -24.18 9.92 2.10
N ALA A 249 -23.54 8.94 2.71
CA ALA A 249 -24.01 7.55 2.75
C ALA A 249 -24.31 7.13 4.19
N ARG A 250 -25.43 6.42 4.37
CA ARG A 250 -25.77 5.66 5.57
C ARG A 250 -25.69 4.18 5.23
N VAL A 251 -24.82 3.45 5.93
CA VAL A 251 -24.56 2.03 5.66
C VAL A 251 -25.09 1.20 6.82
N ARG A 252 -25.92 0.21 6.52
CA ARG A 252 -26.51 -0.69 7.49
C ARG A 252 -26.07 -2.12 7.23
N PHE A 253 -25.39 -2.70 8.21
CA PHE A 253 -24.93 -4.09 8.18
C PHE A 253 -25.90 -4.98 8.94
N LEU A 254 -26.35 -6.06 8.31
CA LEU A 254 -27.04 -7.12 9.01
C LEU A 254 -26.02 -8.11 9.57
N VAL A 255 -26.10 -8.32 10.88
CA VAL A 255 -25.20 -9.15 11.66
C VAL A 255 -25.97 -10.36 12.17
N GLN A 256 -25.56 -11.55 11.71
CA GLN A 256 -26.06 -12.82 12.19
C GLN A 256 -24.90 -13.56 12.86
N SER A 257 -24.76 -13.44 14.17
CA SER A 257 -23.58 -13.97 14.86
C SER A 257 -23.57 -15.50 14.99
N GLY A 258 -24.73 -16.14 15.07
CA GLY A 258 -24.81 -17.57 15.42
C GLY A 258 -24.42 -17.84 16.87
N PRO A 259 -24.34 -19.13 17.27
CA PRO A 259 -23.93 -19.50 18.63
C PRO A 259 -22.43 -19.26 18.85
N LEU A 260 -22.07 -18.99 20.11
CA LEU A 260 -20.68 -18.97 20.53
C LEU A 260 -20.20 -20.41 20.74
N TYR A 261 -19.16 -20.83 20.01
CA TYR A 261 -18.63 -22.17 20.14
C TYR A 261 -17.64 -22.31 21.30
N HIS A 262 -17.83 -23.33 22.13
CA HIS A 262 -16.84 -23.80 23.08
C HIS A 262 -15.91 -24.80 22.40
N VAL A 263 -14.61 -24.54 22.45
CA VAL A 263 -13.63 -25.41 21.80
C VAL A 263 -13.22 -26.52 22.76
N ARG A 264 -13.46 -27.77 22.36
CA ARG A 264 -13.19 -28.96 23.17
C ARG A 264 -11.75 -29.43 23.02
N GLU A 265 -11.30 -29.63 21.78
CA GLU A 265 -9.96 -30.11 21.46
C GLU A 265 -9.30 -29.19 20.42
N TRP A 266 -7.99 -28.94 20.62
CA TRP A 266 -7.18 -28.16 19.71
C TRP A 266 -5.99 -28.98 19.23
N THR A 267 -5.88 -29.14 17.92
CA THR A 267 -4.73 -29.78 17.28
C THR A 267 -4.03 -28.81 16.34
N VAL A 268 -2.70 -28.79 16.38
CA VAL A 268 -1.88 -28.01 15.46
C VAL A 268 -0.91 -28.97 14.79
N SER A 269 -1.03 -29.13 13.47
CA SER A 269 -0.16 -30.00 12.68
C SER A 269 -0.05 -31.45 13.22
N GLY A 270 -1.10 -31.95 13.87
CA GLY A 270 -1.15 -33.30 14.45
C GLY A 270 -0.84 -33.40 15.95
N ASP A 271 -0.26 -32.35 16.54
CA ASP A 271 0.05 -32.31 17.98
C ASP A 271 -1.07 -31.64 18.78
N ARG A 272 -1.39 -32.19 19.95
CA ARG A 272 -2.32 -31.58 20.91
C ARG A 272 -1.68 -30.34 21.52
N VAL A 273 -2.24 -29.17 21.21
CA VAL A 273 -1.87 -27.90 21.83
C VAL A 273 -2.96 -27.54 22.83
N GLY A 274 -2.59 -27.07 24.03
CA GLY A 274 -3.51 -26.82 25.15
C GLY A 274 -4.63 -25.79 24.87
N SER A 275 -4.64 -24.66 25.60
CA SER A 275 -5.81 -23.76 25.64
C SER A 275 -6.07 -22.97 24.34
N PRO A 276 -7.35 -22.76 23.95
CA PRO A 276 -7.79 -21.90 22.85
C PRO A 276 -7.18 -20.50 22.73
N GLN A 277 -7.03 -19.83 23.88
CA GLN A 277 -6.60 -18.42 23.94
C GLN A 277 -5.14 -18.24 23.50
N ALA A 278 -4.37 -19.33 23.42
CA ALA A 278 -2.99 -19.32 22.97
C ALA A 278 -2.83 -19.52 21.45
N PHE A 279 -3.90 -19.77 20.68
CA PHE A 279 -3.81 -20.09 19.26
C PHE A 279 -3.07 -19.01 18.46
N CYS A 280 -3.55 -17.77 18.48
CA CYS A 280 -2.91 -16.70 17.74
C CYS A 280 -1.45 -16.48 18.19
N SER A 281 -1.16 -16.58 19.49
CA SER A 281 0.22 -16.48 19.97
C SER A 281 1.12 -17.62 19.49
N ALA A 282 0.60 -18.85 19.41
CA ALA A 282 1.31 -20.01 18.88
C ALA A 282 1.55 -19.86 17.38
N MET A 283 0.56 -19.44 16.61
CA MET A 283 0.71 -19.22 15.17
C MET A 283 1.69 -18.08 14.86
N PHE A 284 1.72 -17.03 15.68
CA PHE A 284 2.76 -15.99 15.59
C PHE A 284 4.15 -16.48 16.03
N ALA A 285 4.25 -17.50 16.88
CA ALA A 285 5.53 -18.15 17.16
C ALA A 285 5.99 -18.97 15.96
N ALA A 286 5.13 -19.86 15.45
CA ALA A 286 5.41 -20.69 14.28
C ALA A 286 5.80 -19.84 13.05
N ARG A 287 5.07 -18.75 12.76
CA ARG A 287 5.44 -17.82 11.70
C ARG A 287 6.83 -17.22 11.91
N ARG A 288 7.18 -16.82 13.14
CA ARG A 288 8.50 -16.22 13.42
C ARG A 288 9.62 -17.23 13.25
N ASP A 289 9.38 -18.50 13.55
CA ASP A 289 10.37 -19.56 13.36
C ASP A 289 10.54 -19.86 11.86
N ALA A 290 9.43 -19.96 11.11
CA ALA A 290 9.45 -20.10 9.65
C ALA A 290 10.16 -18.91 8.95
N GLU A 291 9.89 -17.67 9.38
CA GLU A 291 10.56 -16.48 8.87
C GLU A 291 12.08 -16.57 9.10
N ARG A 292 12.55 -16.99 10.29
CA ARG A 292 13.99 -17.13 10.57
C ARG A 292 14.68 -18.17 9.69
N GLU A 293 13.94 -19.20 9.30
CA GLU A 293 14.44 -20.27 8.42
C GLU A 293 14.48 -19.85 6.95
N GLY A 294 13.93 -18.70 6.60
CA GLY A 294 13.89 -18.19 5.22
C GLY A 294 12.64 -18.57 4.45
N ILE A 295 11.58 -19.02 5.12
CA ILE A 295 10.34 -19.44 4.47
C ILE A 295 9.43 -18.22 4.28
N ILE A 296 9.20 -17.85 3.02
CA ILE A 296 8.37 -16.70 2.62
C ILE A 296 6.88 -17.09 2.64
N ASP A 297 6.58 -18.26 2.08
CA ASP A 297 5.21 -18.75 1.97
C ASP A 297 4.83 -19.44 3.28
N PHE A 298 4.10 -18.72 4.13
CA PHE A 298 3.56 -19.25 5.38
C PHE A 298 2.05 -18.99 5.43
N SER A 299 1.27 -20.06 5.50
CA SER A 299 -0.18 -20.00 5.59
C SER A 299 -0.70 -20.95 6.67
N VAL A 300 -1.80 -20.55 7.31
CA VAL A 300 -2.46 -21.34 8.33
C VAL A 300 -3.89 -21.56 7.90
N THR A 301 -4.30 -22.82 7.87
CA THR A 301 -5.69 -23.23 7.63
C THR A 301 -6.26 -23.81 8.91
N LEU A 302 -7.44 -23.36 9.31
CA LEU A 302 -8.16 -23.81 10.49
C LEU A 302 -9.42 -24.53 10.03
N HIS A 303 -9.47 -25.83 10.24
CA HIS A 303 -10.65 -26.64 10.00
C HIS A 303 -11.53 -26.63 11.26
N VAL A 304 -12.78 -26.20 11.11
CA VAL A 304 -13.78 -26.17 12.18
C VAL A 304 -14.74 -27.34 11.99
N GLN A 305 -14.71 -28.31 12.90
CA GLN A 305 -15.63 -29.44 12.91
C GLN A 305 -16.64 -29.28 14.05
N PRO A 306 -17.89 -28.90 13.77
CA PRO A 306 -18.93 -28.83 14.80
C PRO A 306 -19.30 -30.23 15.27
N VAL A 307 -19.44 -30.40 16.59
CA VAL A 307 -19.78 -31.70 17.21
C VAL A 307 -21.26 -31.70 17.61
N ALA A 308 -21.63 -30.93 18.64
CA ALA A 308 -23.01 -30.74 19.11
C ALA A 308 -23.07 -29.58 20.14
N ASN A 309 -24.25 -28.97 20.36
CA ASN A 309 -24.48 -27.96 21.42
C ASN A 309 -23.48 -26.79 21.44
N ALA A 310 -23.15 -26.24 20.26
CA ALA A 310 -22.14 -25.19 20.11
C ALA A 310 -20.76 -25.61 20.66
N VAL A 311 -20.40 -26.89 20.50
CA VAL A 311 -19.04 -27.39 20.71
C VAL A 311 -18.41 -27.69 19.36
N ALA A 312 -17.17 -27.23 19.15
CA ALA A 312 -16.41 -27.52 17.95
C ALA A 312 -15.01 -28.03 18.29
N ASP A 313 -14.52 -28.93 17.46
CA ASP A 313 -13.12 -29.33 17.43
C ASP A 313 -12.40 -28.52 16.36
N LEU A 314 -11.20 -28.04 16.72
CA LEU A 314 -10.41 -27.16 15.86
C LEU A 314 -9.09 -27.83 15.49
N THR A 315 -8.85 -27.94 14.18
CA THR A 315 -7.64 -28.52 13.62
C THR A 315 -6.93 -27.48 12.77
N ALA A 316 -5.80 -26.98 13.26
CA ALA A 316 -4.97 -26.05 12.51
C ALA A 316 -3.89 -26.80 11.73
N ARG A 317 -3.82 -26.55 10.42
CA ARG A 317 -2.78 -27.02 9.53
C ARG A 317 -1.92 -25.84 9.10
N ILE A 318 -0.61 -25.94 9.34
CA ILE A 318 0.36 -24.99 8.84
C ILE A 318 0.86 -25.53 7.49
N VAL A 319 0.79 -24.70 6.46
CA VAL A 319 1.34 -25.00 5.13
C VAL A 319 2.41 -23.96 4.84
N HIS A 320 3.61 -24.42 4.54
CA HIS A 320 4.73 -23.56 4.26
C HIS A 320 5.54 -24.04 3.06
N GLY A 321 6.19 -23.11 2.38
CA GLY A 321 7.06 -23.39 1.24
C GLY A 321 8.45 -23.89 1.65
N GLN A 322 9.34 -23.92 0.66
CA GLN A 322 10.77 -24.18 0.87
C GLN A 322 11.49 -22.93 1.44
N PRO A 323 12.56 -23.11 2.23
CA PRO A 323 13.37 -22.00 2.72
C PRO A 323 14.23 -21.38 1.61
N TYR A 324 14.32 -20.06 1.61
CA TYR A 324 15.18 -19.29 0.71
C TYR A 324 16.33 -18.63 1.46
N ARG A 325 17.47 -18.53 0.80
CA ARG A 325 18.57 -17.67 1.20
C ARG A 325 18.42 -16.30 0.54
N THR A 326 18.93 -15.28 1.19
CA THR A 326 18.97 -13.92 0.67
C THR A 326 19.91 -13.90 -0.53
N GLY A 327 19.38 -13.61 -1.71
CA GLY A 327 20.17 -13.34 -2.91
C GLY A 327 20.78 -11.94 -2.86
N ARG A 328 20.81 -11.25 -4.00
CA ARG A 328 21.32 -9.88 -4.08
C ARG A 328 20.31 -8.88 -3.53
N ILE A 329 20.77 -7.97 -2.67
CA ILE A 329 19.99 -6.83 -2.20
C ILE A 329 20.31 -5.63 -3.08
N GLU A 330 19.36 -5.27 -3.95
CA GLU A 330 19.44 -4.15 -4.87
C GLU A 330 18.60 -2.96 -4.41
N PHE A 331 19.22 -1.81 -4.29
CA PHE A 331 18.51 -0.55 -4.07
C PHE A 331 18.22 0.10 -5.42
N VAL A 332 17.01 0.62 -5.61
CA VAL A 332 16.60 1.32 -6.84
C VAL A 332 16.34 2.79 -6.53
N ASP A 333 16.73 3.68 -7.46
CA ASP A 333 16.54 5.15 -7.37
C ASP A 333 17.34 5.86 -6.26
N TYR A 334 18.53 5.34 -5.93
CA TYR A 334 19.37 5.82 -4.82
C TYR A 334 20.52 6.76 -5.20
N ALA A 335 20.64 7.19 -6.47
CA ALA A 335 21.83 7.83 -7.08
C ALA A 335 22.49 9.03 -6.35
N ARG A 336 21.89 9.55 -5.27
CA ARG A 336 22.44 10.63 -4.43
C ARG A 336 23.15 10.16 -3.17
N TYR A 337 23.05 8.87 -2.85
CA TYR A 337 23.64 8.26 -1.67
C TYR A 337 24.50 7.09 -2.11
N LYS A 338 25.53 6.80 -1.31
CA LYS A 338 26.33 5.61 -1.53
C LYS A 338 25.53 4.37 -1.14
N ASP A 339 25.72 3.28 -1.87
CA ASP A 339 25.11 1.98 -1.54
C ASP A 339 25.43 1.57 -0.09
N ALA A 340 26.68 1.74 0.34
CA ALA A 340 27.11 1.52 1.72
C ALA A 340 26.27 2.28 2.76
N THR A 341 25.70 3.43 2.40
CA THR A 341 24.82 4.23 3.27
C THR A 341 23.50 3.55 3.57
N LEU A 342 22.99 2.82 2.59
CA LEU A 342 21.75 2.08 2.66
C LEU A 342 22.00 0.71 3.29
N ARG A 343 23.01 0.01 2.78
CA ARG A 343 23.36 -1.35 3.17
C ARG A 343 23.67 -1.48 4.67
N ARG A 344 24.34 -0.50 5.29
CA ARG A 344 24.59 -0.52 6.74
C ARG A 344 23.34 -0.45 7.62
N ASN A 345 22.21 0.00 7.07
CA ASN A 345 20.94 0.02 7.80
C ASN A 345 20.20 -1.33 7.71
N PHE A 346 20.63 -2.22 6.82
CA PHE A 346 20.09 -3.57 6.71
C PHE A 346 20.69 -4.47 7.77
N LEU A 347 19.83 -5.33 8.32
CA LEU A 347 20.15 -6.40 9.26
C LEU A 347 20.25 -7.76 8.60
N LEU A 348 19.87 -7.82 7.33
CA LEU A 348 19.86 -9.01 6.51
C LEU A 348 21.12 -8.98 5.64
N ASP A 349 21.89 -10.06 5.69
CA ASP A 349 23.12 -10.23 4.91
C ASP A 349 22.84 -11.10 3.67
N GLU A 350 23.49 -10.76 2.55
CA GLU A 350 23.44 -11.59 1.33
C GLU A 350 24.06 -12.96 1.63
N GLY A 351 23.37 -14.02 1.20
CA GLY A 351 23.71 -15.41 1.51
C GLY A 351 23.19 -15.93 2.86
N ALA A 352 22.68 -15.10 3.77
CA ALA A 352 22.02 -15.57 5.00
C ALA A 352 20.61 -16.11 4.72
N PRO A 353 19.97 -16.89 5.63
CA PRO A 353 18.54 -17.21 5.51
C PRO A 353 17.71 -15.93 5.32
N LEU A 354 16.71 -15.97 4.44
CA LEU A 354 15.86 -14.82 4.12
C LEU A 354 14.88 -14.52 5.27
N ASP A 355 15.39 -13.95 6.37
CA ASP A 355 14.55 -13.58 7.50
C ASP A 355 13.73 -12.31 7.19
N GLU A 356 12.45 -12.51 6.85
CA GLU A 356 11.51 -11.40 6.60
C GLU A 356 11.38 -10.47 7.82
N GLY A 357 11.49 -11.00 9.03
CA GLY A 357 11.52 -10.21 10.25
C GLY A 357 12.72 -9.26 10.31
N LEU A 358 13.90 -9.70 9.87
CA LEU A 358 15.08 -8.83 9.71
C LEU A 358 14.90 -7.86 8.54
N LEU A 359 14.31 -8.27 7.42
CA LEU A 359 13.99 -7.40 6.30
C LEU A 359 13.07 -6.25 6.72
N ARG A 360 11.96 -6.54 7.43
CA ARG A 360 11.04 -5.52 7.93
C ARG A 360 11.70 -4.57 8.93
N LYS A 361 12.58 -5.09 9.81
CA LYS A 361 13.40 -4.24 10.70
C LYS A 361 14.39 -3.37 9.92
N SER A 362 14.97 -3.89 8.84
CA SER A 362 15.89 -3.16 7.94
C SER A 362 15.19 -1.98 7.27
N VAL A 363 14.00 -2.22 6.71
CA VAL A 363 13.14 -1.17 6.14
C VAL A 363 12.75 -0.13 7.21
N ALA A 364 12.38 -0.58 8.42
CA ALA A 364 12.08 0.33 9.52
C ALA A 364 13.30 1.17 9.93
N ARG A 365 14.51 0.60 9.96
CA ARG A 365 15.77 1.33 10.19
C ARG A 365 16.01 2.37 9.10
N LEU A 366 15.82 1.99 7.83
CA LEU A 366 15.97 2.90 6.70
C LEU A 366 14.99 4.08 6.80
N ASN A 367 13.71 3.83 7.13
CA ASN A 367 12.72 4.89 7.33
C ASN A 367 13.10 5.87 8.44
N ARG A 368 13.74 5.39 9.51
CA ARG A 368 14.22 6.25 10.60
C ARG A 368 15.34 7.19 10.20
N THR A 369 16.10 6.85 9.16
CA THR A 369 17.15 7.76 8.62
C THR A 369 16.56 9.03 8.02
N MET A 370 15.27 9.03 7.65
CA MET A 370 14.59 10.17 7.02
C MET A 370 15.27 10.64 5.71
N LEU A 371 16.09 9.78 5.09
CA LEU A 371 16.80 10.07 3.84
C LEU A 371 15.87 10.08 2.63
N PHE A 372 14.86 9.22 2.65
CA PHE A 372 13.87 9.00 1.58
C PHE A 372 12.45 9.25 2.10
N GLU A 373 11.48 9.18 1.21
CA GLU A 373 10.08 9.02 1.65
C GLU A 373 9.91 7.65 2.33
N PRO A 374 8.93 7.50 3.25
CA PRO A 374 8.74 6.24 3.97
C PRO A 374 8.54 5.05 3.03
N VAL A 375 9.47 4.10 3.07
CA VAL A 375 9.45 2.84 2.34
C VAL A 375 8.45 1.91 3.02
N SER A 376 7.56 1.33 2.23
CA SER A 376 6.50 0.41 2.65
C SER A 376 6.66 -0.96 2.01
N GLU A 377 5.85 -1.95 2.39
CA GLU A 377 5.92 -3.32 1.82
C GLU A 377 5.83 -3.33 0.29
N ARG A 378 4.99 -2.48 -0.29
CA ARG A 378 4.83 -2.31 -1.76
C ARG A 378 6.09 -1.81 -2.48
N ASP A 379 7.06 -1.25 -1.75
CA ASP A 379 8.31 -0.74 -2.30
C ASP A 379 9.43 -1.79 -2.24
N VAL A 380 9.17 -2.94 -1.61
CA VAL A 380 10.08 -4.08 -1.50
C VAL A 380 9.55 -5.21 -2.37
N MET A 381 10.34 -5.67 -3.33
CA MET A 381 10.00 -6.81 -4.18
C MET A 381 10.99 -7.93 -3.92
N ILE A 382 10.48 -9.10 -3.54
CA ILE A 382 11.24 -10.32 -3.35
C ILE A 382 11.00 -11.20 -4.58
N ARG A 383 12.08 -11.67 -5.21
CA ARG A 383 12.06 -12.52 -6.40
C ARG A 383 12.71 -13.86 -6.06
N PRO A 384 11.92 -14.85 -5.60
CA PRO A 384 12.45 -16.18 -5.31
C PRO A 384 12.85 -16.89 -6.61
N ASN A 385 13.96 -17.63 -6.55
CA ASN A 385 14.41 -18.54 -7.58
C ASN A 385 14.43 -19.96 -7.01
N GLU A 386 13.42 -20.75 -7.36
CA GLU A 386 13.23 -22.12 -6.87
C GLU A 386 14.40 -23.05 -7.24
N LYS A 387 15.14 -22.77 -8.33
CA LYS A 387 16.26 -23.62 -8.76
C LYS A 387 17.51 -23.42 -7.91
N THR A 388 17.77 -22.18 -7.49
CA THR A 388 18.98 -21.85 -6.69
C THR A 388 18.69 -21.85 -5.19
N GLY A 389 17.42 -21.80 -4.77
CA GLY A 389 17.05 -21.62 -3.37
C GLY A 389 17.40 -20.23 -2.84
N GLU A 390 17.59 -19.25 -3.73
CA GLU A 390 17.92 -17.87 -3.41
C GLU A 390 16.78 -16.93 -3.81
N ALA A 391 16.62 -15.83 -3.09
CA ALA A 391 15.63 -14.81 -3.39
C ALA A 391 16.27 -13.42 -3.45
N ASP A 392 16.23 -12.80 -4.62
CA ASP A 392 16.74 -11.44 -4.81
C ASP A 392 15.75 -10.43 -4.24
N ILE A 393 16.28 -9.41 -3.56
CA ILE A 393 15.47 -8.36 -2.93
C ILE A 393 15.76 -7.05 -3.64
N SER A 394 14.71 -6.40 -4.14
CA SER A 394 14.82 -5.05 -4.69
C SER A 394 14.00 -4.06 -3.87
N VAL A 395 14.64 -2.98 -3.44
CA VAL A 395 14.04 -1.95 -2.58
C VAL A 395 14.03 -0.62 -3.34
N ARG A 396 12.83 -0.18 -3.72
CA ARG A 396 12.65 1.08 -4.45
C ARG A 396 12.60 2.26 -3.48
N LEU A 397 13.44 3.27 -3.73
CA LEU A 397 13.58 4.42 -2.84
C LEU A 397 13.03 5.69 -3.48
N ALA A 398 11.93 6.20 -2.92
CA ALA A 398 11.36 7.46 -3.37
C ALA A 398 12.16 8.67 -2.84
N ARG A 399 12.54 9.56 -3.75
CA ARG A 399 13.32 10.76 -3.44
C ARG A 399 12.48 11.74 -2.61
N ARG A 400 13.03 12.15 -1.47
CA ARG A 400 12.49 13.29 -0.72
C ARG A 400 12.89 14.61 -1.40
N LYS A 401 11.95 15.57 -1.52
CA LYS A 401 12.21 16.88 -2.16
C LYS A 401 13.38 17.61 -1.48
N ARG A 402 14.17 18.36 -2.26
CA ARG A 402 15.26 19.22 -1.74
C ARG A 402 14.63 20.40 -1.01
N GLY A 403 15.09 20.67 0.20
CA GLY A 403 14.56 21.74 1.04
C GLY A 403 13.42 21.25 1.92
N ALA A 404 13.56 21.46 3.22
CA ALA A 404 12.48 21.30 4.18
C ALA A 404 12.24 22.66 4.81
N TRP A 405 10.99 23.11 4.73
CA TRP A 405 10.47 24.21 5.53
C TRP A 405 9.66 23.58 6.64
N GLN A 406 9.90 23.99 7.87
CA GLN A 406 9.18 23.51 9.04
C GLN A 406 8.71 24.70 9.84
N LEU A 407 7.45 24.67 10.23
CA LEU A 407 6.85 25.58 11.20
C LEU A 407 6.44 24.72 12.38
N ALA A 408 6.97 25.04 13.56
CA ALA A 408 6.64 24.36 14.80
C ALA A 408 6.28 25.40 15.86
N GLY A 409 5.39 25.01 16.77
CA GLY A 409 4.95 25.84 17.86
C GLY A 409 4.36 24.99 18.97
N PRO A 410 4.29 25.55 20.19
CA PRO A 410 3.76 24.83 21.33
C PRO A 410 2.26 24.53 21.20
N ALA A 411 1.83 23.39 21.74
CA ALA A 411 0.42 23.10 21.97
C ALA A 411 -0.06 23.81 23.25
N GLY A 412 -0.30 25.12 23.16
CA GLY A 412 -0.72 25.97 24.27
C GLY A 412 -0.18 27.40 24.15
N PRO A 413 -0.40 28.27 25.14
CA PRO A 413 0.16 29.62 25.14
C PRO A 413 1.68 29.57 25.01
N ALA A 414 2.25 30.32 24.07
CA ALA A 414 3.70 30.40 23.86
C ALA A 414 4.46 30.84 25.12
N SER A 415 3.79 31.56 26.01
CA SER A 415 4.31 31.97 27.32
C SER A 415 4.51 30.84 28.34
N LEU A 416 3.92 29.66 28.11
CA LEU A 416 4.00 28.49 29.00
C LEU A 416 4.71 27.29 28.36
N ALA A 417 4.61 27.14 27.04
CA ALA A 417 4.94 25.88 26.37
C ALA A 417 6.10 25.97 25.35
N GLY A 418 6.71 27.15 25.16
CA GLY A 418 7.96 27.30 24.39
C GLY A 418 7.88 28.30 23.21
N PRO A 419 8.99 28.48 22.46
CA PRO A 419 9.04 29.40 21.34
C PRO A 419 8.30 28.90 20.09
N LEU A 420 7.90 29.83 19.23
CA LEU A 420 7.58 29.53 17.84
C LEU A 420 8.88 29.34 17.06
N GLU A 421 8.97 28.26 16.27
CA GLU A 421 10.12 27.96 15.41
C GLU A 421 9.70 27.97 13.93
N ALA A 422 10.43 28.73 13.12
CA ALA A 422 10.42 28.59 11.67
C ALA A 422 11.80 28.18 11.20
N SER A 423 11.91 27.06 10.47
CA SER A 423 13.20 26.59 9.97
C SER A 423 13.18 26.24 8.50
N ILE A 424 14.29 26.56 7.84
CA ILE A 424 14.59 26.16 6.47
C ILE A 424 15.89 25.39 6.48
N GLY A 425 15.90 24.22 5.84
CA GLY A 425 17.09 23.39 5.77
C GLY A 425 17.24 22.69 4.45
N SER A 426 18.49 22.46 4.06
CA SER A 426 18.84 21.66 2.90
C SER A 426 19.91 20.63 3.25
N ARG A 427 19.96 19.56 2.46
CA ARG A 427 20.94 18.48 2.59
C ARG A 427 22.20 18.87 1.84
N LEU A 428 23.37 18.60 2.41
CA LEU A 428 24.65 18.97 1.81
C LEU A 428 24.96 18.09 0.56
N PRO A 429 25.88 18.52 -0.32
CA PRO A 429 26.26 17.79 -1.53
C PRO A 429 26.85 16.39 -1.26
N PRO A 430 26.80 15.45 -2.22
CA PRO A 430 27.31 14.09 -2.06
C PRO A 430 28.84 14.02 -2.22
N TRP A 431 29.57 14.60 -1.27
CA TRP A 431 31.04 14.57 -1.21
C TRP A 431 31.52 13.84 0.05
N GLY A 432 32.76 13.33 0.04
CA GLY A 432 33.37 12.61 1.15
C GLY A 432 32.91 11.15 1.29
N SER A 433 33.33 10.50 2.38
CA SER A 433 33.00 9.11 2.72
C SER A 433 32.93 8.91 4.24
N GLY A 434 32.26 7.84 4.67
CA GLY A 434 32.20 7.44 6.07
C GLY A 434 31.56 8.50 6.96
N ILE A 435 32.32 9.02 7.93
CA ILE A 435 31.80 10.09 8.79
C ILE A 435 31.73 11.44 8.09
N PHE A 436 32.55 11.67 7.06
CA PHE A 436 32.61 12.93 6.33
C PHE A 436 31.71 12.94 5.08
N GLU A 437 30.82 11.96 4.93
CA GLU A 437 29.87 11.90 3.80
C GLU A 437 28.81 12.99 3.93
N LEU A 438 29.02 14.13 3.28
CA LEU A 438 28.20 15.33 3.42
C LEU A 438 26.74 15.11 3.02
N SER A 439 26.43 14.20 2.10
CA SER A 439 25.03 13.86 1.76
C SER A 439 24.22 13.30 2.95
N THR A 440 24.87 12.86 4.02
CA THR A 440 24.19 12.44 5.26
C THR A 440 23.89 13.60 6.22
N TYR A 441 24.35 14.81 5.92
CA TYR A 441 24.19 16.01 6.74
C TYR A 441 23.14 16.95 6.19
N THR A 442 22.47 17.67 7.09
CA THR A 442 21.59 18.79 6.75
C THR A 442 22.08 20.05 7.43
N ALA A 443 22.17 21.13 6.68
CA ALA A 443 22.34 22.47 7.21
C ALA A 443 20.96 23.14 7.26
N SER A 444 20.64 23.77 8.39
CA SER A 444 19.40 24.50 8.56
C SER A 444 19.62 25.83 9.27
N VAL A 445 18.78 26.79 8.91
CA VAL A 445 18.62 28.06 9.61
C VAL A 445 17.23 28.04 10.24
N SER A 446 17.18 28.14 11.56
CA SER A 446 15.95 28.27 12.34
C SER A 446 15.84 29.69 12.89
N MET A 447 14.62 30.19 13.01
CA MET A 447 14.30 31.43 13.71
C MET A 447 13.36 31.07 14.86
N LEU A 448 13.84 31.26 16.09
CA LEU A 448 13.07 31.04 17.30
C LEU A 448 12.51 32.36 17.80
N ALA A 449 11.21 32.41 18.07
CA ALA A 449 10.54 33.59 18.63
C ALA A 449 9.92 33.23 19.99
N PHE A 450 10.38 33.91 21.04
CA PHE A 450 9.95 33.67 22.41
C PHE A 450 8.86 34.67 22.82
N ALA A 451 7.80 34.18 23.46
CA ALA A 451 6.85 35.05 24.15
C ALA A 451 7.40 35.44 25.53
N HIS A 452 6.96 36.56 26.09
CA HIS A 452 7.31 36.96 27.46
C HIS A 452 6.84 35.87 28.44
N PRO A 453 7.74 35.22 29.20
CA PRO A 453 7.35 34.12 30.08
C PRO A 453 6.55 34.66 31.27
N ILE A 454 5.45 33.98 31.61
CA ILE A 454 4.64 34.30 32.81
C ILE A 454 5.32 33.76 34.08
N LEU A 455 6.24 32.80 33.94
CA LEU A 455 6.93 32.12 35.06
C LEU A 455 8.44 32.47 35.10
N PRO A 456 8.99 32.88 36.27
CA PRO A 456 10.40 33.29 36.41
C PRO A 456 11.43 32.20 36.11
N ALA A 457 11.05 30.92 36.26
CA ALA A 457 11.92 29.77 36.03
C ALA A 457 12.30 29.55 34.54
N LEU A 458 11.61 30.23 33.61
CA LEU A 458 11.84 30.17 32.15
C LEU A 458 12.54 31.44 31.61
N SER A 459 13.09 32.27 32.49
CA SER A 459 13.57 33.64 32.21
C SER A 459 14.84 33.77 31.35
N VAL A 460 15.48 32.67 30.94
CA VAL A 460 16.59 32.72 29.97
C VAL A 460 16.13 33.32 28.62
N ALA A 461 14.85 33.17 28.29
CA ALA A 461 14.21 33.66 27.07
C ALA A 461 13.98 35.19 27.00
N ALA A 462 14.11 35.92 28.11
CA ALA A 462 13.70 37.34 28.17
C ALA A 462 14.68 38.32 27.49
N LYS A 463 15.92 37.91 27.18
CA LYS A 463 16.95 38.79 26.60
C LYS A 463 17.08 38.72 25.07
N MET A 464 16.48 37.72 24.42
CA MET A 464 16.56 37.52 22.97
C MET A 464 15.18 37.10 22.43
N PRO A 465 14.28 38.06 22.13
CA PRO A 465 12.92 37.74 21.66
C PRO A 465 12.91 37.01 20.33
N ARG A 466 14.02 37.07 19.58
CA ARG A 466 14.23 36.44 18.29
C ARG A 466 15.66 35.91 18.22
N LEU A 467 15.82 34.61 18.04
CA LEU A 467 17.15 33.97 17.95
C LEU A 467 17.29 33.23 16.61
N PRO A 468 18.14 33.71 15.69
CA PRO A 468 18.53 32.93 14.53
C PRO A 468 19.53 31.86 14.94
N VAL A 469 19.25 30.61 14.61
CA VAL A 469 20.05 29.44 14.95
C VAL A 469 20.51 28.77 13.67
N PHE A 470 21.82 28.59 13.51
CA PHE A 470 22.39 27.78 12.44
C PHE A 470 22.72 26.40 13.01
N ALA A 471 22.24 25.36 12.35
CA ALA A 471 22.52 23.99 12.76
C ALA A 471 23.05 23.19 11.58
N VAL A 472 24.16 22.49 11.81
CA VAL A 472 24.61 21.39 10.95
C VAL A 472 24.38 20.11 11.72
N ARG A 473 23.48 19.27 11.22
CA ARG A 473 23.10 18.03 11.88
C ARG A 473 23.27 16.84 10.95
N ARG A 474 23.70 15.72 11.51
CA ARG A 474 23.61 14.40 10.88
C ARG A 474 22.52 13.63 11.59
N PRO A 475 21.36 13.36 10.95
CA PRO A 475 20.29 12.58 11.54
C PRO A 475 20.79 11.23 12.05
N PHE A 476 20.11 10.69 13.06
CA PHE A 476 20.46 9.37 13.59
C PHE A 476 20.21 8.29 12.54
N SER A 477 21.22 7.45 12.31
CA SER A 477 21.20 6.32 11.40
C SER A 477 21.50 5.06 12.22
N PRO A 478 20.53 4.13 12.37
CA PRO A 478 20.73 2.91 13.15
C PRO A 478 21.98 2.12 12.74
N GLY A 479 22.30 2.09 11.45
CA GLY A 479 23.48 1.41 10.90
C GLY A 479 24.83 2.05 11.23
N GLU A 480 24.85 3.30 11.70
CA GLU A 480 26.09 4.03 12.03
C GLU A 480 26.35 4.13 13.55
N GLY A 481 25.38 3.73 14.37
CA GLY A 481 25.48 3.75 15.82
C GLY A 481 25.87 5.14 16.37
N TRP A 482 26.99 5.20 17.07
CA TRP A 482 27.53 6.43 17.68
C TRP A 482 28.13 7.42 16.65
N ARG A 483 28.21 7.06 15.37
CA ARG A 483 28.75 7.95 14.32
C ARG A 483 27.68 8.86 13.69
N SER A 484 26.48 8.89 14.27
CA SER A 484 25.31 9.62 13.75
C SER A 484 24.48 10.25 14.88
N GLY A 485 23.51 11.10 14.55
CA GLY A 485 22.59 11.68 15.53
C GLY A 485 23.17 12.84 16.34
N PHE A 486 24.11 13.60 15.77
CA PHE A 486 24.65 14.81 16.40
C PHE A 486 24.17 16.05 15.66
N SER A 487 24.05 17.14 16.42
CA SER A 487 23.70 18.48 15.95
C SER A 487 24.75 19.45 16.46
N VAL A 488 25.34 20.21 15.55
CA VAL A 488 26.28 21.27 15.89
C VAL A 488 25.57 22.59 15.71
N VAL A 489 25.44 23.33 16.81
CA VAL A 489 24.83 24.65 16.86
C VAL A 489 25.86 25.64 17.41
N PRO A 490 26.64 26.31 16.55
CA PRO A 490 27.75 27.16 16.99
C PRO A 490 27.34 28.24 18.00
N GLN A 491 26.13 28.79 17.85
CA GLN A 491 25.60 29.85 18.72
C GLN A 491 25.35 29.40 20.16
N LEU A 492 25.11 28.10 20.40
CA LEU A 492 24.81 27.55 21.71
C LEU A 492 26.04 26.91 22.40
N GLY A 493 27.18 26.88 21.70
CA GLY A 493 28.41 26.28 22.19
C GLY A 493 28.43 24.75 22.18
N TRP A 494 29.60 24.19 22.45
CA TRP A 494 29.84 22.74 22.37
C TRP A 494 29.10 21.94 23.46
N ARG A 495 28.86 22.54 24.65
CA ARG A 495 28.15 21.89 25.76
C ARG A 495 26.71 21.55 25.37
N ALA A 496 26.00 22.49 24.75
CA ALA A 496 24.65 22.27 24.25
C ALA A 496 24.62 21.18 23.16
N SER A 497 25.60 21.20 22.26
CA SER A 497 25.75 20.16 21.22
C SER A 497 25.98 18.77 21.82
N ALA A 498 26.78 18.65 22.89
CA ALA A 498 27.02 17.39 23.60
C ALA A 498 25.77 16.87 24.31
N VAL A 499 25.00 17.75 24.97
CA VAL A 499 23.71 17.40 25.59
C VAL A 499 22.70 16.96 24.53
N SER A 500 22.60 17.68 23.41
CA SER A 500 21.74 17.31 22.27
C SER A 500 22.12 15.95 21.68
N TYR A 501 23.41 15.65 21.57
CA TYR A 501 23.87 14.33 21.13
C TYR A 501 23.52 13.23 22.13
N ALA A 502 23.78 13.43 23.42
CA ALA A 502 23.48 12.45 24.47
C ALA A 502 21.97 12.15 24.54
N THR A 503 21.14 13.19 24.53
CA THR A 503 19.67 13.06 24.50
C THR A 503 19.19 12.34 23.24
N THR A 504 19.72 12.69 22.07
CA THR A 504 19.42 11.99 20.80
C THR A 504 19.79 10.51 20.87
N GLN A 505 20.98 10.17 21.39
CA GLN A 505 21.42 8.78 21.52
C GLN A 505 20.51 7.99 22.49
N ILE A 506 20.20 8.55 23.66
CA ILE A 506 19.30 7.92 24.64
C ILE A 506 17.94 7.71 24.01
N GLN A 507 17.34 8.75 23.43
CA GLN A 507 16.01 8.69 22.82
C GLN A 507 15.97 7.65 21.71
N GLN A 508 16.89 7.70 20.73
CA GLN A 508 16.83 6.82 19.57
C GLN A 508 17.11 5.35 19.90
N ARG A 509 17.81 5.05 20.99
CA ARG A 509 18.08 3.68 21.44
C ARG A 509 17.01 3.13 22.38
N THR A 510 16.35 3.98 23.17
CA THR A 510 15.28 3.57 24.10
C THR A 510 13.92 3.47 23.40
N LEU A 511 13.63 4.38 22.46
CA LEU A 511 12.33 4.43 21.77
C LEU A 511 11.93 3.09 21.13
N PRO A 512 12.82 2.34 20.44
CA PRO A 512 12.43 1.07 19.80
C PRO A 512 12.07 -0.02 20.82
N LEU A 513 12.73 -0.02 21.98
CA LEU A 513 12.48 -0.97 23.06
C LEU A 513 11.13 -0.69 23.71
N LEU A 514 10.81 0.60 23.90
CA LEU A 514 9.60 1.05 24.57
C LEU A 514 8.38 1.06 23.66
N ALA A 515 8.49 1.64 22.46
CA ALA A 515 7.42 1.64 21.46
C ALA A 515 7.13 0.24 20.91
N GLY A 516 8.08 -0.70 21.08
CA GLY A 516 8.11 -1.97 20.35
C GLY A 516 8.42 -1.73 18.87
N ASN A 517 8.82 -2.76 18.14
CA ASN A 517 9.01 -2.63 16.69
C ASN A 517 7.66 -2.33 16.02
N PRO A 518 7.41 -1.12 15.50
CA PRO A 518 6.19 -0.79 14.77
C PRO A 518 6.35 -1.07 13.28
N GLY A 519 7.55 -1.50 12.85
CA GLY A 519 7.83 -1.83 11.47
C GLY A 519 6.98 -3.01 11.06
N LEU A 520 5.99 -2.74 10.20
CA LEU A 520 5.33 -3.71 9.34
C LEU A 520 5.04 -5.02 10.08
N LYS A 521 4.04 -4.98 10.97
CA LYS A 521 3.52 -6.18 11.63
C LYS A 521 2.29 -6.61 10.84
N PRO A 522 2.46 -7.40 9.76
CA PRO A 522 1.31 -7.92 9.05
C PRO A 522 0.43 -8.69 10.02
N GLU A 523 -0.88 -8.43 9.95
CA GLU A 523 -1.87 -9.28 10.59
C GLU A 523 -1.66 -10.71 10.07
N LEU A 524 -1.71 -11.72 10.94
CA LEU A 524 -1.64 -13.10 10.46
C LEU A 524 -3.04 -13.50 10.00
N GLN A 525 -3.20 -13.62 8.68
CA GLN A 525 -4.43 -14.14 8.09
C GLN A 525 -4.44 -15.67 8.24
N VAL A 526 -5.53 -16.19 8.76
CA VAL A 526 -5.79 -17.63 8.90
C VAL A 526 -7.02 -17.95 8.07
N ALA A 527 -6.87 -18.87 7.12
CA ALA A 527 -8.01 -19.40 6.37
C ALA A 527 -8.82 -20.30 7.32
N VAL A 528 -10.14 -20.17 7.33
CA VAL A 528 -11.04 -20.90 8.19
C VAL A 528 -12.01 -21.69 7.32
N GLU A 529 -11.86 -23.00 7.31
CA GLU A 529 -12.76 -23.92 6.64
C GLU A 529 -13.88 -24.31 7.61
N ARG A 530 -15.13 -24.06 7.20
CA ARG A 530 -16.33 -24.27 8.00
C ARG A 530 -17.38 -24.98 7.15
N PRO A 531 -18.37 -25.64 7.75
CA PRO A 531 -19.46 -26.27 6.99
C PRO A 531 -20.21 -25.32 6.04
N MET A 532 -20.21 -24.02 6.36
CA MET A 532 -20.92 -22.98 5.62
C MET A 532 -20.08 -22.34 4.51
N GLY A 533 -18.81 -22.74 4.35
CA GLY A 533 -17.86 -22.21 3.38
C GLY A 533 -16.55 -21.74 4.01
N GLU A 534 -15.64 -21.29 3.15
CA GLU A 534 -14.36 -20.73 3.54
C GLU A 534 -14.51 -19.26 3.94
N ALA A 535 -13.79 -18.85 4.98
CA ALA A 535 -13.56 -17.44 5.30
C ALA A 535 -12.15 -17.22 5.81
N SER A 536 -11.81 -15.97 6.12
CA SER A 536 -10.53 -15.65 6.74
C SER A 536 -10.73 -14.94 8.06
N MET A 537 -9.93 -15.31 9.06
CA MET A 537 -9.80 -14.56 10.31
C MET A 537 -8.44 -13.89 10.40
N PHE A 538 -8.35 -12.79 11.15
CA PHE A 538 -7.10 -12.10 11.42
C PHE A 538 -6.70 -12.33 12.87
N CYS A 539 -5.56 -12.97 13.08
CA CYS A 539 -4.96 -13.06 14.40
C CYS A 539 -4.30 -11.71 14.75
N ALA A 540 -4.75 -11.10 15.84
CA ALA A 540 -4.11 -9.92 16.41
C ALA A 540 -2.96 -10.34 17.33
N LEU A 541 -1.84 -9.61 17.28
CA LEU A 541 -0.75 -9.80 18.24
C LEU A 541 -1.25 -9.45 19.66
N PRO A 542 -0.91 -10.27 20.68
CA PRO A 542 -1.23 -9.91 22.05
C PRO A 542 -0.59 -8.55 22.40
N PRO A 543 -1.29 -7.70 23.19
CA PRO A 543 -0.73 -6.41 23.58
C PRO A 543 0.59 -6.61 24.33
N ALA A 544 1.56 -5.74 24.07
CA ALA A 544 2.84 -5.79 24.77
C ALA A 544 2.65 -5.64 26.28
N ARG A 545 3.44 -6.39 27.08
CA ARG A 545 3.46 -6.24 28.54
C ARG A 545 3.75 -4.78 28.92
N PHE A 546 3.00 -4.27 29.90
CA PHE A 546 3.09 -2.89 30.39
C PHE A 546 2.82 -1.82 29.31
N LEU A 547 1.91 -2.07 28.38
CA LEU A 547 1.59 -1.17 27.26
C LEU A 547 1.36 0.28 27.70
N ASN A 548 0.61 0.50 28.78
CA ASN A 548 0.30 1.85 29.28
C ASN A 548 1.54 2.55 29.83
N TRP A 549 2.38 1.84 30.61
CA TRP A 549 3.65 2.37 31.10
C TRP A 549 4.62 2.67 29.96
N ARG A 550 4.72 1.76 28.98
CA ARG A 550 5.54 1.98 27.77
C ARG A 550 5.08 3.20 26.99
N ARG A 551 3.76 3.39 26.82
CA ARG A 551 3.20 4.60 26.19
C ARG A 551 3.55 5.87 26.97
N GLY A 552 3.43 5.83 28.30
CA GLY A 552 3.84 6.94 29.18
C GLY A 552 5.34 7.24 29.08
N ALA A 553 6.19 6.21 29.07
CA ALA A 553 7.64 6.34 28.93
C ALA A 553 8.04 6.89 27.55
N VAL A 554 7.37 6.46 26.47
CA VAL A 554 7.57 7.02 25.12
C VAL A 554 7.18 8.49 25.09
N LEU A 555 6.04 8.86 25.68
CA LEU A 555 5.60 10.26 25.76
C LEU A 555 6.61 11.11 26.54
N ALA A 556 7.05 10.63 27.71
CA ALA A 556 8.06 11.32 28.52
C ALA A 556 9.38 11.51 27.78
N LEU A 557 9.87 10.48 27.06
CA LEU A 557 11.07 10.58 26.23
C LEU A 557 10.92 11.54 25.05
N GLN A 558 9.73 11.64 24.46
CA GLN A 558 9.44 12.62 23.41
C GLN A 558 9.45 14.06 23.96
N ILE A 559 8.88 14.27 25.15
CA ILE A 559 8.88 15.57 25.83
C ILE A 559 10.32 15.98 26.19
N LEU A 560 11.12 15.09 26.76
CA LEU A 560 12.54 15.36 27.08
C LEU A 560 13.34 15.74 25.84
N GLY A 561 13.12 15.06 24.71
CA GLY A 561 13.76 15.38 23.44
C GLY A 561 13.39 16.79 22.93
N ALA A 562 12.13 17.18 23.04
CA ALA A 562 11.66 18.51 22.63
C ALA A 562 12.30 19.63 23.47
N VAL A 563 12.42 19.42 24.79
CA VAL A 563 13.04 20.39 25.72
C VAL A 563 14.56 20.53 25.49
N SER A 564 15.24 19.49 25.01
CA SER A 564 16.68 19.54 24.71
C SER A 564 17.03 20.16 23.35
N ALA A 565 16.03 20.34 22.49
CA ALA A 565 16.16 20.92 21.16
C ALA A 565 15.73 22.40 21.10
N SER A 566 14.93 22.85 22.07
CA SER A 566 14.58 24.25 22.36
C SER A 566 15.58 24.88 23.32
#